data_AF-A0A1Y6CCC2-F1
#
_entry.id   AF-A0A1Y6CCC2-F1
#
_cell.length_a   1.000
_cell.length_b   1.000
_cell.length_c   1.000
_cell.angle_alpha   90.00
_cell.angle_beta   90.00
_cell.angle_gamma   90.00
#
_symmetry.space_group_name_H-M   'P 1'
#
loop_
_entity.id
_entity.type
_entity.pdbx_description
1 polymer ?
#
loop_
_entity_poly.entity_id
_entity_poly.type
_entity_poly.pdbx_seq_one_letter_code
_entity_poly.pdbx_strand_id
1 'polypeptide(L)'
;SLDELAAHRCIGYAYVHSGQLWQFEPVGQNNRVRTAVVKSTLVFNNGEVMCDAAIAGLGICLLPRFIAAEALRDGRLIEALPDTPIPDTVYALYPSRRFQSRKVRTVLDYLRNQFSRPLPWEVMPES
;
A
#
# COMPACT_ATOMS: atom_id res chain seq x y z
N SER A 1 -4.16 6.31 -16.89
CA SER A 1 -5.16 5.23 -16.75
C SER A 1 -4.47 3.90 -16.41
N LEU A 2 -5.21 2.84 -16.04
CA LEU A 2 -4.60 1.52 -15.77
C LEU A 2 -3.83 0.97 -16.97
N ASP A 3 -4.35 1.18 -18.18
CA ASP A 3 -3.77 0.65 -19.42
C ASP A 3 -2.50 1.41 -19.85
N GLU A 4 -2.33 2.65 -19.37
CA GLU A 4 -1.12 3.46 -19.59
C GLU A 4 0.05 3.04 -18.71
N LEU A 5 -0.17 2.34 -17.58
CA LEU A 5 0.90 1.97 -16.65
C LEU A 5 2.04 1.21 -17.31
N ALA A 6 1.75 0.40 -18.34
CA ALA A 6 2.75 -0.34 -19.10
C ALA A 6 3.74 0.57 -19.86
N ALA A 7 3.36 1.81 -20.15
CA ALA A 7 4.19 2.80 -20.82
C ALA A 7 5.05 3.65 -19.85
N HIS A 8 4.85 3.52 -18.54
CA HIS A 8 5.58 4.29 -17.53
C HIS A 8 6.69 3.47 -16.87
N ARG A 9 7.73 4.18 -16.41
CA ARG A 9 8.75 3.58 -15.53
C ARG A 9 8.10 3.22 -14.20
N CYS A 10 8.11 1.95 -13.86
CA CYS A 10 7.61 1.47 -12.58
C CYS A 10 8.76 1.03 -11.67
N ILE A 11 8.52 1.11 -10.36
CA ILE A 11 9.37 0.64 -9.29
C ILE A 11 8.68 -0.59 -8.69
N GLY A 12 9.36 -1.73 -8.74
CA GLY A 12 8.86 -3.02 -8.28
C GLY A 12 9.31 -3.39 -6.87
N TYR A 13 8.56 -4.28 -6.22
CA TYR A 13 8.91 -4.89 -4.94
C TYR A 13 9.42 -6.32 -5.12
N ALA A 14 10.60 -6.63 -4.57
CA ALA A 14 11.34 -7.85 -4.83
C ALA A 14 10.65 -9.14 -4.36
N TYR A 15 9.84 -9.09 -3.31
CA TYR A 15 9.18 -10.28 -2.74
C TYR A 15 7.79 -10.56 -3.32
N VAL A 16 7.30 -9.69 -4.19
CA VAL A 16 6.12 -10.01 -5.00
C VAL A 16 6.64 -10.71 -6.25
N HIS A 17 6.44 -12.03 -6.32
CA HIS A 17 6.83 -12.87 -7.48
C HIS A 17 6.30 -12.30 -8.82
N SER A 18 5.26 -11.48 -8.75
CA SER A 18 4.72 -10.68 -9.84
C SER A 18 5.12 -9.20 -9.76
N GLY A 19 6.42 -8.88 -9.76
CA GLY A 19 6.93 -7.51 -10.00
C GLY A 19 6.51 -6.89 -11.36
N GLN A 20 5.56 -7.54 -12.03
CA GLN A 20 4.91 -7.21 -13.28
C GLN A 20 3.38 -7.18 -13.20
N LEU A 21 2.70 -7.59 -12.12
CA LEU A 21 1.23 -7.57 -12.06
C LEU A 21 0.77 -6.80 -10.83
N TRP A 22 0.16 -5.64 -11.06
CA TRP A 22 -0.55 -4.89 -10.04
C TRP A 22 -2.05 -5.17 -10.13
N GLN A 23 -2.67 -5.54 -9.01
CA GLN A 23 -4.09 -5.87 -8.95
C GLN A 23 -4.87 -4.75 -8.31
N PHE A 24 -6.01 -4.44 -8.88
CA PHE A 24 -6.75 -3.23 -8.65
C PHE A 24 -8.24 -3.54 -8.55
N GLU A 25 -8.97 -2.90 -7.65
CA GLU A 25 -10.43 -3.02 -7.55
C GLU A 25 -11.09 -1.66 -7.84
N PRO A 26 -11.37 -1.35 -9.13
CA PRO A 26 -11.97 -0.07 -9.49
C PRO A 26 -13.35 0.13 -8.86
N VAL A 27 -13.58 1.32 -8.31
CA VAL A 27 -14.89 1.68 -7.74
C VAL A 27 -15.94 1.72 -8.87
N GLY A 28 -17.10 1.10 -8.64
CA GLY A 28 -18.26 1.16 -9.55
C GLY A 28 -18.29 0.12 -10.69
N GLN A 29 -17.24 -0.69 -10.91
CA GLN A 29 -17.22 -1.74 -11.95
C GLN A 29 -17.51 -3.15 -11.38
N ASN A 30 -18.59 -3.30 -10.61
CA ASN A 30 -18.96 -4.55 -9.93
C ASN A 30 -17.82 -5.19 -9.12
N ASN A 31 -16.86 -4.39 -8.63
CA ASN A 31 -15.70 -4.85 -7.87
C ASN A 31 -14.83 -5.90 -8.60
N ARG A 32 -14.84 -5.91 -9.94
CA ARG A 32 -14.04 -6.88 -10.71
C ARG A 32 -12.57 -6.48 -10.65
N VAL A 33 -11.73 -7.36 -10.07
CA VAL A 33 -10.28 -7.18 -10.04
C VAL A 33 -9.74 -6.98 -11.45
N ARG A 34 -9.01 -5.89 -11.66
CA ARG A 34 -8.23 -5.62 -12.87
C ARG A 34 -6.75 -5.82 -12.57
N THR A 35 -6.04 -6.42 -13.51
CA THR A 35 -4.60 -6.62 -13.40
C THR A 35 -3.90 -5.76 -14.45
N ALA A 36 -2.98 -4.91 -14.02
CA ALA A 36 -2.12 -4.14 -14.91
C ALA A 36 -0.73 -4.80 -15.00
N VAL A 37 -0.25 -4.99 -16.24
CA VAL A 37 1.12 -5.46 -16.46
C VAL A 37 2.07 -4.27 -16.40
N VAL A 38 3.01 -4.26 -15.46
CA VAL A 38 3.99 -3.18 -15.29
C VAL A 38 5.40 -3.61 -15.65
N LYS A 39 6.16 -2.71 -16.28
CA LYS A 39 7.58 -2.91 -16.55
C LYS A 39 8.41 -2.21 -15.48
N SER A 40 8.77 -2.97 -14.44
CA SER A 40 9.64 -2.47 -13.37
C SER A 40 11.06 -2.27 -13.88
N THR A 41 11.56 -1.03 -13.80
CA THR A 41 12.94 -0.66 -14.19
C THR A 41 13.90 -0.63 -13.01
N LEU A 42 13.35 -0.47 -11.80
CA LEU A 42 14.05 -0.57 -10.52
C LEU A 42 13.27 -1.54 -9.64
N VAL A 43 13.98 -2.33 -8.84
CA VAL A 43 13.37 -3.30 -7.92
C VAL A 43 14.06 -3.20 -6.58
N PHE A 44 13.26 -3.04 -5.51
CA PHE A 44 13.73 -2.94 -4.15
C PHE A 44 12.99 -3.94 -3.25
N ASN A 45 13.59 -4.30 -2.12
CA ASN A 45 12.96 -5.18 -1.13
C ASN A 45 12.43 -4.44 0.11
N ASN A 46 12.43 -3.10 0.08
CA ASN A 46 11.94 -2.22 1.14
C ASN A 46 11.03 -1.14 0.54
N GLY A 47 9.81 -1.00 1.08
CA GLY A 47 8.83 -0.02 0.62
C GLY A 47 9.23 1.44 0.90
N GLU A 48 9.99 1.73 1.96
CA GLU A 48 10.50 3.08 2.24
C GLU A 48 11.50 3.52 1.17
N VAL A 49 12.42 2.63 0.77
CA VAL A 49 13.37 2.91 -0.31
C VAL A 49 12.66 3.10 -1.65
N MET A 50 11.56 2.37 -1.89
CA MET A 50 10.71 2.61 -3.07
C MET A 50 10.03 3.99 -3.01
N CYS A 51 9.60 4.43 -1.83
CA CYS A 51 9.01 5.75 -1.62
C CYS A 51 10.03 6.85 -1.94
N ASP A 52 11.25 6.74 -1.41
CA ASP A 52 12.34 7.69 -1.69
C ASP A 52 12.69 7.73 -3.18
N ALA A 53 12.72 6.56 -3.85
CA ALA A 53 12.95 6.48 -5.29
C ALA A 53 11.81 7.15 -6.09
N ALA A 54 10.56 7.03 -5.66
CA ALA A 54 9.43 7.69 -6.29
C ALA A 54 9.47 9.22 -6.07
N ILE A 55 9.81 9.68 -4.86
CA ILE A 55 10.03 11.10 -4.53
C ILE A 55 11.15 11.68 -5.40
N ALA A 56 12.21 10.91 -5.67
CA ALA A 56 13.30 11.29 -6.58
C ALA A 56 12.92 11.23 -8.07
N GLY A 57 11.67 10.92 -8.42
CA GLY A 57 11.17 10.90 -9.80
C GLY A 57 11.62 9.68 -10.61
N LEU A 58 12.03 8.60 -9.97
CA LEU A 58 12.57 7.42 -10.68
C LEU A 58 11.48 6.49 -11.25
N GLY A 59 10.22 6.71 -10.91
CA GLY A 59 9.07 6.00 -11.48
C GLY A 59 7.84 5.99 -10.58
N ILE A 60 6.83 5.24 -11.02
CA ILE A 60 5.60 4.97 -10.27
C ILE A 60 5.82 3.75 -9.39
N CYS A 61 5.45 3.82 -8.12
CA CYS A 61 5.49 2.69 -7.20
C CYS A 61 4.09 2.38 -6.68
N LEU A 62 3.87 1.12 -6.33
CA LEU A 62 2.71 0.71 -5.54
C LEU A 62 3.14 0.50 -4.09
N LEU A 63 2.55 1.27 -3.17
CA LEU A 63 2.91 1.26 -1.75
C LEU A 63 1.68 1.26 -0.84
N PRO A 64 1.76 0.61 0.33
CA PRO A 64 0.79 0.80 1.39
C PRO A 64 0.72 2.28 1.81
N ARG A 65 -0.49 2.76 2.12
CA ARG A 65 -0.72 4.17 2.44
C ARG A 65 0.08 4.65 3.66
N PHE A 66 0.33 3.79 4.64
CA PHE A 66 1.13 4.14 5.82
C PHE A 66 2.59 4.50 5.49
N ILE A 67 3.15 4.03 4.37
CA ILE A 67 4.50 4.42 3.91
C ILE A 67 4.45 5.75 3.16
N ALA A 68 3.47 5.93 2.27
CA ALA A 68 3.40 7.08 1.38
C ALA A 68 2.72 8.31 2.01
N ALA A 69 2.05 8.17 3.15
CA ALA A 69 1.16 9.19 3.71
C ALA A 69 1.80 10.56 3.90
N GLU A 70 3.02 10.61 4.45
CA GLU A 70 3.72 11.88 4.68
C GLU A 70 4.09 12.56 3.35
N ALA A 71 4.63 11.79 2.41
CA ALA A 71 5.02 12.31 1.11
C ALA A 71 3.81 12.76 0.27
N LEU A 72 2.67 12.07 0.39
CA LEU A 72 1.40 12.49 -0.21
C LEU A 72 0.87 13.78 0.43
N ARG A 73 0.94 13.88 1.77
CA ARG A 73 0.46 15.06 2.52
C ARG A 73 1.22 16.33 2.14
N ASP A 74 2.53 16.23 2.03
CA ASP A 74 3.40 17.38 1.74
C ASP A 74 3.60 17.63 0.24
N GLY A 75 2.89 16.90 -0.62
CA GLY A 75 2.94 17.06 -2.08
C GLY A 75 4.21 16.57 -2.77
N ARG A 76 5.08 15.83 -2.05
CA ARG A 76 6.27 15.18 -2.63
C ARG A 76 5.90 13.99 -3.51
N LEU A 77 4.76 13.36 -3.24
CA LEU A 77 4.12 12.35 -4.07
C LEU A 77 2.70 12.78 -4.43
N ILE A 78 2.19 12.24 -5.52
CA ILE A 78 0.79 12.35 -5.94
C ILE A 78 0.20 10.96 -6.13
N GLU A 79 -1.10 10.82 -5.88
CA GLU A 79 -1.83 9.58 -6.12
C GLU A 79 -2.18 9.44 -7.61
N ALA A 80 -1.59 8.48 -8.30
CA ALA A 80 -1.71 8.35 -9.76
C ALA A 80 -3.05 7.76 -10.23
N LEU A 81 -3.71 6.94 -9.40
CA LEU A 81 -4.95 6.21 -9.73
C LEU A 81 -5.92 6.20 -8.53
N PRO A 82 -6.46 7.35 -8.11
CA PRO A 82 -7.24 7.48 -6.86
C PRO A 82 -8.55 6.66 -6.86
N ASP A 83 -9.16 6.44 -8.03
CA ASP A 83 -10.45 5.73 -8.14
C ASP A 83 -10.30 4.20 -8.20
N THR A 84 -9.07 3.71 -8.02
CA THR A 84 -8.72 2.31 -8.19
C THR A 84 -7.97 1.78 -6.97
N PRO A 85 -8.64 1.66 -5.82
CA PRO A 85 -8.00 1.16 -4.61
C PRO A 85 -7.53 -0.29 -4.79
N ILE A 86 -6.55 -0.65 -3.97
CA ILE A 86 -6.11 -2.03 -3.80
C ILE A 86 -6.51 -2.45 -2.38
N PRO A 87 -7.20 -3.59 -2.21
CA PRO A 87 -7.45 -4.11 -0.88
C PRO A 87 -6.13 -4.46 -0.20
N ASP A 88 -5.90 -3.89 0.98
CA ASP A 88 -4.78 -4.27 1.84
C ASP A 88 -5.32 -4.51 3.26
N THR A 89 -4.93 -5.63 3.86
CA THR A 89 -5.37 -6.03 5.20
C THR A 89 -4.16 -6.44 6.02
N VAL A 90 -3.97 -5.76 7.15
CA VAL A 90 -2.93 -6.08 8.11
C VAL A 90 -3.44 -7.11 9.11
N TYR A 91 -2.75 -8.25 9.21
CA TYR A 91 -3.09 -9.32 10.14
C TYR A 91 -2.10 -9.36 11.31
N ALA A 92 -2.63 -9.48 12.53
CA ALA A 92 -1.84 -9.84 13.70
C ALA A 92 -1.83 -11.36 13.87
N LEU A 93 -0.69 -12.00 13.58
CA LEU A 93 -0.53 -13.45 13.68
C LEU A 93 0.02 -13.86 15.05
N TYR A 94 -0.63 -14.82 15.69
CA TYR A 94 -0.19 -15.39 16.97
C TYR A 94 -0.60 -16.87 17.08
N PRO A 95 0.14 -17.70 17.83
CA PRO A 95 -0.18 -19.13 17.95
C PRO A 95 -1.57 -19.37 18.55
N SER A 96 -2.35 -20.27 17.94
CA SER A 96 -3.63 -20.72 18.50
C SER A 96 -3.39 -21.70 19.66
N ARG A 97 -3.08 -21.19 20.86
CA ARG A 97 -3.07 -22.02 22.08
C ARG A 97 -4.29 -21.72 22.96
N ARG A 98 -4.76 -22.76 23.63
CA ARG A 98 -5.98 -22.81 24.49
C ARG A 98 -6.00 -21.75 25.60
N PHE A 99 -4.85 -21.19 25.97
CA PHE A 99 -4.73 -20.07 26.90
C PHE A 99 -3.90 -18.95 26.27
N GLN A 100 -4.57 -17.98 25.65
CA GLN A 100 -3.91 -16.72 25.27
C GLN A 100 -3.47 -16.01 26.55
N SER A 101 -2.18 -15.68 26.66
CA SER A 101 -1.69 -14.93 27.80
C SER A 101 -2.37 -13.55 27.86
N ARG A 102 -2.59 -13.03 29.08
CA ARG A 102 -3.16 -11.70 29.27
C ARG A 102 -2.37 -10.63 28.52
N LYS A 103 -1.04 -10.76 28.48
CA LYS A 103 -0.13 -9.87 27.75
C LYS A 103 -0.44 -9.82 26.25
N VAL A 104 -0.66 -10.96 25.59
CA VAL A 104 -0.99 -10.99 24.15
C VAL A 104 -2.34 -10.30 23.90
N ARG A 105 -3.36 -10.59 24.71
CA ARG A 105 -4.66 -9.93 24.57
C ARG A 105 -4.57 -8.42 24.72
N THR A 106 -3.87 -7.95 25.76
CA THR A 106 -3.68 -6.51 25.99
C THR A 106 -2.99 -5.82 24.81
N VAL A 107 -1.98 -6.46 24.19
CA VAL A 107 -1.34 -5.91 22.99
C VAL A 107 -2.30 -5.90 21.80
N LEU A 108 -3.05 -6.98 21.57
CA LEU A 108 -4.02 -7.04 20.47
C LEU A 108 -5.11 -5.99 20.61
N ASP A 109 -5.63 -5.78 21.82
CA ASP A 109 -6.65 -4.76 22.10
C ASP A 109 -6.08 -3.35 21.88
N TYR A 110 -4.83 -3.11 22.29
CA TYR A 110 -4.14 -1.86 21.99
C TYR A 110 -3.99 -1.63 20.48
N LEU A 111 -3.49 -2.61 19.73
CA LEU A 111 -3.29 -2.48 18.28
C LEU A 111 -4.62 -2.28 17.55
N ARG A 112 -5.69 -2.98 17.96
CA ARG A 112 -7.04 -2.78 17.40
C ARG A 112 -7.54 -1.36 17.60
N ASN A 113 -7.31 -0.78 18.78
CA ASN A 113 -7.70 0.59 19.06
C ASN A 113 -6.86 1.58 18.23
N GLN A 114 -5.54 1.38 18.14
CA GLN A 114 -4.64 2.26 17.36
C GLN A 114 -4.87 2.20 15.85
N PHE A 115 -5.28 1.05 15.32
CA PHE A 115 -5.60 0.86 13.91
C PHE A 115 -7.12 0.84 13.64
N SER A 116 -7.92 1.39 14.55
CA SER A 116 -9.34 1.65 14.30
C SER A 116 -9.49 2.90 13.42
N ARG A 117 -10.57 2.96 12.62
CA ARG A 117 -10.81 4.12 11.74
C ARG A 117 -11.19 5.38 12.53
N PRO A 118 -10.76 6.57 12.11
CA PRO A 118 -9.89 6.83 10.94
C PRO A 118 -8.46 6.34 11.19
N LEU A 119 -7.87 5.69 10.18
CA LEU A 119 -6.50 5.18 10.34
C LEU A 119 -5.53 6.36 10.50
N PRO A 120 -4.42 6.21 11.24
CA PRO A 120 -3.48 7.31 11.50
C PRO A 120 -2.95 8.00 10.23
N TRP A 121 -2.86 7.26 9.12
CA TRP A 121 -2.39 7.72 7.82
C TRP A 121 -3.50 8.20 6.87
N GLU A 122 -4.77 8.08 7.25
CA GLU A 122 -5.91 8.59 6.47
C GLU A 122 -6.24 10.06 6.80
N VAL A 123 -5.74 10.58 7.92
CA VAL A 123 -5.96 11.97 8.31
C VAL A 123 -5.15 12.90 7.39
N MET A 124 -5.85 13.49 6.43
CA MET A 124 -5.34 14.58 5.61
C MET A 124 -5.65 15.91 6.33
N PRO A 125 -4.70 16.87 6.39
CA PRO A 125 -5.01 18.19 6.91
C PRO A 125 -6.11 18.84 6.05
N GLU A 126 -7.10 19.45 6.72
CA GLU A 126 -8.07 20.32 6.04
C GLU A 126 -7.29 21.46 5.35
N SER A 127 -7.50 21.59 4.05
CA SER A 127 -7.01 22.68 3.21
C SER A 127 -7.63 24.02 3.59
#